data_AF-A0A9P6CUS5-F1
#
_entry.id   AF-A0A9P6CUS5-F1
#
_cell.length_a   1.000
_cell.length_b   1.000
_cell.length_c   1.000
_cell.angle_alpha   90.00
_cell.angle_beta   90.00
_cell.angle_gamma   90.00
#
_symmetry.space_group_name_H-M   'P 1'
#
loop_
_entity.id
_entity.type
_entity.pdbx_description
1 polymer ?
#
loop_
_entity_poly.entity_id
_entity_poly.type
_entity_poly.pdbx_seq_one_letter_code
_entity_poly.pdbx_strand_id
1 'polypeptide(L)'
;MFSSVGRKKIAAQAVFLLVDIIVLALSATVNRFQDFFYVADLFPFALSIVSLVVVVLLLAIDLALDNAYTARPQTEIGIYGLLSIFWLSFNAFSTERWSAIPFQCNSIPTEFVDERLWCKSLQALKSFVWINFLLCLGISLFTLRYSISQYYQGNKHIFKMSFSRYRPDIQTRETSFFSGRDSEFLQHFEKLT
;
A
#
# COMPACT_ATOMS: atom_id res chain seq x y z
N MET A 1 -11.32 -17.90 2.62
CA MET A 1 -11.76 -17.26 3.89
C MET A 1 -10.62 -16.39 4.43
N PHE A 2 -10.79 -15.07 4.49
CA PHE A 2 -9.70 -14.12 4.84
C PHE A 2 -9.30 -14.19 6.32
N SER A 3 -7.99 -14.06 6.60
CA SER A 3 -7.49 -13.97 7.97
C SER A 3 -7.84 -12.61 8.60
N SER A 4 -7.78 -12.49 9.92
CA SER A 4 -8.00 -11.18 10.57
C SER A 4 -6.99 -10.13 10.10
N VAL A 5 -5.76 -10.55 9.78
CA VAL A 5 -4.71 -9.68 9.26
C VAL A 5 -4.99 -9.31 7.80
N GLY A 6 -5.45 -10.27 6.99
CA GLY A 6 -5.86 -10.03 5.61
C GLY A 6 -7.02 -9.03 5.50
N ARG A 7 -8.00 -9.08 6.42
CA ARG A 7 -9.07 -8.07 6.48
C ARG A 7 -8.55 -6.67 6.77
N LYS A 8 -7.58 -6.53 7.69
CA LYS A 8 -6.93 -5.24 7.98
C LYS A 8 -6.13 -4.72 6.78
N LYS A 9 -5.43 -5.61 6.07
CA LYS A 9 -4.74 -5.29 4.82
C LYS A 9 -5.72 -4.76 3.78
N ILE A 10 -6.78 -5.49 3.46
CA ILE A 10 -7.77 -5.08 2.45
C ILE A 10 -8.41 -3.74 2.83
N ALA A 11 -8.74 -3.55 4.11
CA ALA A 11 -9.26 -2.28 4.60
C ALA A 11 -8.25 -1.13 4.38
N ALA A 12 -6.97 -1.35 4.68
CA ALA A 12 -5.92 -0.34 4.43
C ALA A 12 -5.75 -0.02 2.93
N GLN A 13 -5.81 -1.03 2.07
CA GLN A 13 -5.75 -0.84 0.61
C GLN A 13 -6.98 -0.09 0.07
N ALA A 14 -8.18 -0.37 0.60
CA ALA A 14 -9.39 0.35 0.24
C ALA A 14 -9.34 1.82 0.68
N VAL A 15 -8.84 2.09 1.89
CA VAL A 15 -8.62 3.46 2.37
C VAL A 15 -7.59 4.18 1.49
N PHE A 16 -6.50 3.51 1.13
CA PHE A 16 -5.51 4.07 0.20
C PHE A 16 -6.14 4.42 -1.16
N LEU A 17 -6.91 3.52 -1.77
CA LEU A 17 -7.60 3.79 -3.04
C LEU A 17 -8.57 4.97 -2.95
N LEU A 18 -9.31 5.09 -1.85
CA LEU A 18 -10.22 6.21 -1.66
C LEU A 18 -9.47 7.55 -1.61
N VAL A 19 -8.37 7.60 -0.85
CA VAL A 19 -7.53 8.80 -0.77
C VAL A 19 -6.88 9.10 -2.12
N ASP A 20 -6.41 8.08 -2.84
CA ASP A 20 -5.79 8.22 -4.16
C ASP A 20 -6.77 8.77 -5.21
N ILE A 21 -8.03 8.33 -5.19
CA ILE A 21 -9.09 8.91 -6.03
C ILE A 21 -9.34 10.37 -5.70
N ILE A 22 -9.31 10.75 -4.42
CA ILE A 22 -9.46 12.16 -4.00
C ILE A 22 -8.28 12.99 -4.53
N VAL A 23 -7.05 12.49 -4.41
CA VAL A 23 -5.86 13.16 -4.95
C VAL A 23 -5.94 13.29 -6.48
N LEU A 24 -6.39 12.24 -7.18
CA LEU A 24 -6.60 12.26 -8.62
C LEU A 24 -7.61 13.34 -9.04
N ALA A 25 -8.76 13.42 -8.35
CA ALA A 25 -9.79 14.43 -8.62
C ALA A 25 -9.27 15.86 -8.35
N LEU A 26 -8.64 16.08 -7.19
CA LEU A 26 -8.09 17.40 -6.82
C LEU A 26 -6.98 17.85 -7.76
N SER A 27 -6.07 16.94 -8.14
CA SER A 27 -4.99 17.23 -9.08
C SER A 27 -5.52 17.51 -10.48
N ALA A 28 -6.59 16.84 -10.93
CA ALA A 28 -7.26 17.17 -12.19
C ALA A 28 -7.86 18.59 -12.16
N THR A 29 -8.52 18.98 -11.06
CA THR A 29 -9.09 20.33 -10.90
C THR A 29 -8.01 21.41 -10.90
N VAL A 30 -6.91 21.19 -10.17
CA VAL A 30 -5.79 22.13 -10.09
C VAL A 30 -5.09 22.29 -11.45
N ASN A 31 -4.85 21.18 -12.17
CA ASN A 31 -4.20 21.22 -13.47
C ASN A 31 -5.08 21.82 -14.57
N ARG A 32 -6.41 21.64 -14.50
CA ARG A 32 -7.35 22.24 -15.45
C ARG A 32 -7.30 23.77 -15.41
N PHE A 33 -7.10 24.37 -14.24
CA PHE A 33 -6.97 25.83 -14.11
C PHE A 33 -5.70 26.37 -14.79
N GLN A 34 -4.67 25.54 -14.94
CA GLN A 34 -3.39 25.90 -15.55
C GLN A 34 -3.24 25.36 -16.98
N ASP A 35 -4.33 24.89 -17.60
CA ASP A 35 -4.35 24.24 -18.92
C ASP A 35 -3.27 23.17 -19.11
N PHE A 36 -2.93 22.44 -18.03
CA PHE A 36 -1.87 21.43 -18.00
C PHE A 36 -0.48 21.93 -18.45
N PHE A 37 -0.23 23.24 -18.41
CA PHE A 37 0.98 23.84 -18.96
C PHE A 37 2.25 23.50 -18.15
N TYR A 38 2.11 23.26 -16.84
CA TYR A 38 3.24 22.95 -15.96
C TYR A 38 3.35 21.45 -15.68
N VAL A 39 4.36 20.81 -16.28
CA VAL A 39 4.69 19.39 -16.07
C VAL A 39 4.90 19.06 -14.59
N ALA A 40 5.36 20.02 -13.78
CA ALA A 40 5.60 19.85 -12.34
C ALA A 40 4.32 19.60 -11.52
N ASP A 41 3.19 20.18 -11.93
CA ASP A 41 1.90 19.99 -11.25
C ASP A 41 1.16 18.75 -11.79
N LEU A 42 1.69 18.14 -12.85
CA LEU A 42 1.25 16.87 -13.44
C LEU A 42 1.74 15.64 -12.64
N PHE A 43 2.78 15.77 -11.81
CA PHE A 43 3.35 14.63 -11.08
C PHE A 43 2.34 13.97 -10.12
N PRO A 44 1.64 14.70 -9.23
CA PRO A 44 0.64 14.08 -8.36
C PRO A 44 -0.50 13.42 -9.16
N PHE A 45 -0.88 14.01 -10.30
CA PHE A 45 -1.90 13.46 -11.18
C PHE A 45 -1.46 12.13 -11.80
N ALA A 46 -0.32 12.12 -12.48
CA ALA A 46 0.22 10.93 -13.13
C ALA A 46 0.54 9.82 -12.10
N LEU A 47 1.12 10.19 -10.95
CA LEU A 47 1.44 9.25 -9.90
C LEU A 47 0.19 8.64 -9.25
N SER A 48 -0.90 9.40 -9.12
CA SER A 48 -2.21 8.86 -8.69
C SER A 48 -2.76 7.87 -9.71
N ILE A 49 -2.69 8.16 -11.01
CA ILE A 49 -3.14 7.20 -12.04
C ILE A 49 -2.35 5.89 -11.96
N VAL A 50 -1.02 5.98 -11.88
CA VAL A 50 -0.16 4.80 -11.77
C VAL A 50 -0.44 4.03 -10.48
N SER A 51 -0.58 4.74 -9.35
CA SER A 51 -0.93 4.14 -8.05
C SER A 51 -2.26 3.41 -8.11
N LEU A 52 -3.29 4.05 -8.67
CA LEU A 52 -4.62 3.49 -8.84
C LEU A 52 -4.59 2.21 -9.67
N VAL A 53 -3.97 2.24 -10.85
CA VAL A 53 -3.86 1.06 -11.72
C VAL A 53 -3.12 -0.07 -11.01
N VAL A 54 -1.96 0.22 -10.40
CA VAL A 54 -1.16 -0.79 -9.71
C VAL A 54 -1.93 -1.40 -8.54
N VAL A 55 -2.56 -0.58 -7.69
CA VAL A 55 -3.27 -1.09 -6.50
C VAL A 55 -4.56 -1.81 -6.88
N VAL A 56 -5.31 -1.35 -7.88
CA VAL A 56 -6.49 -2.07 -8.39
C VAL A 56 -6.09 -3.42 -8.97
N LEU A 57 -4.99 -3.50 -9.74
CA LEU A 57 -4.49 -4.77 -10.26
C LEU A 57 -4.05 -5.71 -9.13
N LEU A 58 -3.33 -5.21 -8.13
CA LEU A 58 -2.93 -6.01 -6.97
C LEU A 58 -4.14 -6.54 -6.20
N LEU A 59 -5.14 -5.70 -5.97
CA LEU A 59 -6.37 -6.08 -5.27
C LEU A 59 -7.16 -7.09 -6.10
N ALA A 60 -7.35 -6.85 -7.39
CA ALA A 60 -8.06 -7.76 -8.29
C ALA A 60 -7.39 -9.14 -8.34
N ILE A 61 -6.05 -9.17 -8.43
CA ILE A 61 -5.28 -10.42 -8.44
C ILE A 61 -5.39 -11.15 -7.08
N ASP A 62 -5.31 -10.45 -5.94
CA ASP A 62 -5.42 -11.06 -4.61
C ASP A 62 -6.85 -11.61 -4.34
N LEU A 63 -7.87 -11.02 -4.97
CA LEU A 63 -9.25 -11.51 -4.92
C LEU A 63 -9.49 -12.67 -5.90
N ALA A 64 -8.90 -12.63 -7.11
CA ALA A 64 -9.13 -13.62 -8.16
C ALA A 64 -8.31 -14.91 -7.98
N LEU A 65 -7.09 -14.82 -7.45
CA LEU A 65 -6.17 -15.94 -7.33
C LEU A 65 -5.89 -16.28 -5.87
N ASP A 66 -6.05 -17.56 -5.54
CA ASP A 66 -5.83 -18.06 -4.19
C ASP A 66 -4.35 -18.03 -3.75
N ASN A 67 -3.43 -18.14 -4.71
CA ASN A 67 -1.99 -18.12 -4.48
C ASN A 67 -1.26 -17.26 -5.52
N ALA A 68 -1.57 -15.96 -5.53
CA ALA A 68 -0.86 -15.01 -6.38
C ALA A 68 0.55 -14.71 -5.83
N TYR A 69 1.55 -14.69 -6.73
CA TYR A 69 2.90 -14.26 -6.38
C TYR A 69 2.93 -12.80 -5.92
N THR A 70 2.11 -11.95 -6.53
CA THR A 70 1.99 -10.51 -6.20
C THR A 70 1.42 -10.25 -4.81
N ALA A 71 0.69 -11.21 -4.24
CA ALA A 71 0.12 -11.10 -2.90
C ALA A 71 1.07 -11.60 -1.79
N ARG A 72 2.30 -12.03 -2.16
CA ARG A 72 3.34 -12.37 -1.20
C ARG A 72 3.88 -11.10 -0.54
N PRO A 73 4.24 -11.16 0.76
CA PRO A 73 4.71 -10.00 1.49
C PRO A 73 5.96 -9.35 0.88
N GLN A 74 6.86 -10.12 0.27
CA GLN A 74 8.07 -9.59 -0.38
C GLN A 74 7.74 -8.63 -1.53
N THR A 75 6.83 -9.05 -2.41
CA THR A 75 6.40 -8.25 -3.56
C THR A 75 5.59 -7.04 -3.10
N GLU A 76 4.72 -7.23 -2.11
CA GLU A 76 3.89 -6.16 -1.56
C GLU A 76 4.73 -5.07 -0.89
N ILE A 77 5.72 -5.45 -0.05
CA ILE A 77 6.68 -4.50 0.55
C ILE A 77 7.47 -3.77 -0.53
N GLY A 78 7.90 -4.48 -1.58
CA GLY A 78 8.62 -3.88 -2.70
C GLY A 78 7.79 -2.84 -3.44
N ILE A 79 6.54 -3.17 -3.80
CA ILE A 79 5.67 -2.27 -4.55
C ILE A 79 5.27 -1.05 -3.71
N TYR A 80 4.73 -1.25 -2.50
CA TYR A 80 4.36 -0.12 -1.64
C TYR A 80 5.57 0.69 -1.16
N GLY A 81 6.74 0.05 -1.01
CA GLY A 81 7.99 0.73 -0.70
C GLY A 81 8.45 1.65 -1.83
N LEU A 82 8.49 1.15 -3.06
CA LEU A 82 8.82 1.95 -4.25
C LEU A 82 7.79 3.08 -4.46
N LEU A 83 6.51 2.77 -4.31
CA LEU A 83 5.44 3.75 -4.41
C LEU A 83 5.60 4.84 -3.35
N SER A 84 5.93 4.47 -2.11
CA SER A 84 6.21 5.42 -1.03
C SER A 84 7.41 6.32 -1.33
N ILE A 85 8.47 5.80 -1.94
CA ILE A 85 9.64 6.61 -2.34
C ILE A 85 9.26 7.60 -3.43
N PHE A 86 8.53 7.15 -4.46
CA PHE A 86 8.08 8.06 -5.51
C PHE A 86 7.14 9.13 -4.98
N TRP A 87 6.16 8.76 -4.15
CA TRP A 87 5.31 9.74 -3.47
C TRP A 87 6.16 10.73 -2.68
N LEU A 88 7.10 10.28 -1.84
CA LEU A 88 7.96 11.20 -1.08
C LEU A 88 8.72 12.19 -1.98
N SER A 89 9.42 11.68 -3.00
CA SER A 89 10.28 12.49 -3.88
C SER A 89 9.48 13.52 -4.68
N PHE A 90 8.41 13.10 -5.34
CA PHE A 90 7.59 14.01 -6.14
C PHE A 90 6.79 14.99 -5.25
N ASN A 91 6.35 14.55 -4.06
CA ASN A 91 5.64 15.42 -3.13
C ASN A 91 6.52 16.50 -2.55
N ALA A 92 7.79 16.17 -2.23
CA ALA A 92 8.77 17.14 -1.77
C ALA A 92 9.01 18.22 -2.84
N PHE A 93 9.22 17.79 -4.09
CA PHE A 93 9.40 18.69 -5.23
C PHE A 93 8.19 19.61 -5.48
N SER A 94 6.98 19.05 -5.53
CA SER A 94 5.75 19.85 -5.72
C SER A 94 5.49 20.78 -4.52
N THR A 95 5.75 20.32 -3.29
CA THR A 95 5.56 21.14 -2.08
C THR A 95 6.50 22.35 -2.04
N GLU A 96 7.75 22.19 -2.45
CA GLU A 96 8.71 23.29 -2.53
C GLU A 96 8.26 24.37 -3.52
N ARG A 97 7.75 23.97 -4.68
CA ARG A 97 7.18 24.91 -5.67
C ARG A 97 5.96 25.66 -5.14
N TRP A 98 5.10 24.97 -4.40
CA TRP A 98 3.93 25.59 -3.78
C TRP A 98 4.24 26.43 -2.53
N SER A 99 5.51 26.52 -2.10
CA SER A 99 5.91 27.32 -0.94
C SER A 99 5.63 28.82 -1.13
N ALA A 100 5.66 29.29 -2.38
CA ALA A 100 5.40 30.67 -2.73
C ALA A 100 3.91 31.05 -2.71
N ILE A 101 2.99 30.08 -2.56
CA ILE A 101 1.55 30.33 -2.66
C ILE A 101 1.00 30.59 -1.25
N PRO A 102 0.39 31.75 -0.98
CA PRO A 102 -0.14 32.07 0.33
C PRO A 102 -1.38 31.20 0.65
N PHE A 103 -1.39 30.55 1.82
CA PHE A 103 -2.48 29.68 2.26
C PHE A 103 -3.72 30.42 2.78
N GLN A 104 -3.75 31.75 2.68
CA GLN A 104 -4.90 32.56 3.07
C GLN A 104 -5.87 32.71 1.89
N CYS A 105 -6.43 31.61 1.38
CA CYS A 105 -7.31 31.67 0.20
C CYS A 105 -8.55 32.56 0.41
N ASN A 106 -8.95 32.82 1.65
CA ASN A 106 -10.07 33.72 1.97
C ASN A 106 -9.72 35.22 1.85
N SER A 107 -8.44 35.59 1.77
CA SER A 107 -8.02 36.98 1.58
C SER A 107 -8.09 37.43 0.11
N ILE A 108 -8.29 36.50 -0.83
CA ILE A 108 -8.50 36.81 -2.25
C ILE A 108 -9.84 37.55 -2.39
N PRO A 109 -9.92 38.68 -3.11
CA PRO A 109 -11.19 39.41 -3.30
C PRO A 109 -12.31 38.55 -3.88
N THR A 110 -13.57 38.89 -3.59
CA THR A 110 -14.74 38.11 -4.04
C THR A 110 -14.96 38.12 -5.54
N GLU A 111 -14.30 39.04 -6.26
CA GLU A 111 -14.34 39.16 -7.72
C GLU A 111 -13.58 38.03 -8.42
N PHE A 112 -12.64 37.38 -7.72
CA PHE A 112 -11.77 36.31 -8.21
C PHE A 112 -12.19 34.95 -7.62
N VAL A 113 -13.37 34.47 -8.03
CA VAL A 113 -13.99 33.25 -7.47
C VAL A 113 -13.20 32.00 -7.86
N ASP A 114 -12.70 31.94 -9.09
CA ASP A 114 -12.00 30.77 -9.65
C ASP A 114 -10.62 30.58 -9.01
N GLU A 115 -9.88 31.67 -8.81
CA GLU A 115 -8.58 31.69 -8.13
C GLU A 115 -8.71 31.27 -6.67
N ARG A 116 -9.79 31.69 -6.01
CA ARG A 116 -10.10 31.28 -4.64
C ARG A 116 -10.39 29.78 -4.55
N LEU A 117 -11.16 29.23 -5.50
CA LEU A 117 -11.45 27.81 -5.56
C LEU A 117 -10.19 26.99 -5.87
N TRP A 118 -9.35 27.48 -6.80
CA TRP A 118 -8.06 26.89 -7.13
C TRP A 118 -7.14 26.83 -5.91
N CYS A 119 -6.99 27.95 -5.18
CA CYS A 119 -6.19 28.01 -3.96
C CYS A 119 -6.64 26.99 -2.91
N LYS A 120 -7.97 26.88 -2.66
CA LYS A 120 -8.54 25.90 -1.72
C LYS A 120 -8.27 24.46 -2.18
N SER A 121 -8.43 24.19 -3.48
CA SER A 121 -8.18 22.87 -4.06
C SER A 121 -6.71 22.48 -3.97
N LEU A 122 -5.80 23.44 -4.18
CA LEU A 122 -4.36 23.24 -4.05
C LEU A 122 -3.94 22.95 -2.59
N GLN A 123 -4.51 23.68 -1.63
CA GLN A 123 -4.27 23.44 -0.21
C GLN A 123 -4.74 22.04 0.22
N ALA A 124 -5.92 21.63 -0.26
CA ALA A 124 -6.42 20.27 -0.04
C ALA A 124 -5.50 19.23 -0.68
N LEU A 125 -5.13 19.43 -1.96
CA LEU A 125 -4.24 18.54 -2.70
C LEU A 125 -2.92 18.33 -1.95
N LYS A 126 -2.27 19.42 -1.52
CA LYS A 126 -1.03 19.36 -0.74
C LYS A 126 -1.17 18.44 0.47
N SER A 127 -2.27 18.54 1.21
CA SER A 127 -2.49 17.73 2.41
C SER A 127 -2.73 16.25 2.08
N PHE A 128 -3.62 15.97 1.12
CA PHE A 128 -3.97 14.59 0.73
C PHE A 128 -2.80 13.82 0.11
N VAL A 129 -1.95 14.52 -0.63
CA VAL A 129 -0.73 13.97 -1.23
C VAL A 129 0.24 13.45 -0.14
N TRP A 130 0.41 14.17 0.97
CA TRP A 130 1.18 13.69 2.13
C TRP A 130 0.49 12.54 2.88
N ILE A 131 -0.84 12.56 2.97
CA ILE A 131 -1.61 11.44 3.54
C ILE A 131 -1.40 10.16 2.71
N ASN A 132 -1.41 10.26 1.38
CA ASN A 132 -1.14 9.14 0.48
C ASN A 132 0.25 8.54 0.71
N PHE A 133 1.27 9.39 0.84
CA PHE A 133 2.62 8.96 1.22
C PHE A 133 2.62 8.19 2.55
N LEU A 134 1.99 8.74 3.59
CA LEU A 134 1.94 8.10 4.92
C LEU A 134 1.18 6.76 4.89
N LEU A 135 0.13 6.65 4.08
CA LEU A 135 -0.60 5.39 3.89
C LEU A 135 0.28 4.33 3.21
N CYS A 136 0.95 4.68 2.10
CA CYS A 136 1.90 3.79 1.43
C CYS A 136 3.01 3.30 2.38
N LEU A 137 3.65 4.25 3.07
CA LEU A 137 4.71 3.94 4.03
C LEU A 137 4.18 3.08 5.18
N GLY A 138 3.01 3.42 5.71
CA GLY A 138 2.34 2.69 6.78
C GLY A 138 2.03 1.24 6.41
N ILE A 139 1.47 1.02 5.21
CA ILE A 139 1.21 -0.33 4.68
C ILE A 139 2.51 -1.11 4.53
N SER A 140 3.55 -0.50 3.96
CA SER A 140 4.86 -1.14 3.77
C SER A 140 5.52 -1.51 5.10
N LEU A 141 5.57 -0.58 6.06
CA LEU A 141 6.14 -0.81 7.39
C LEU A 141 5.34 -1.83 8.21
N PHE A 142 4.01 -1.78 8.14
CA PHE A 142 3.17 -2.76 8.80
C PHE A 142 3.42 -4.17 8.27
N THR A 143 3.46 -4.32 6.95
CA THR A 143 3.73 -5.60 6.29
C THR A 143 5.13 -6.10 6.63
N LEU A 144 6.15 -5.23 6.57
CA LEU A 144 7.52 -5.55 6.92
C LEU A 144 7.65 -6.01 8.38
N ARG A 145 7.12 -5.22 9.33
CA ARG A 145 7.18 -5.57 10.76
C ARG A 145 6.47 -6.88 11.06
N TYR A 146 5.30 -7.09 10.47
CA TYR A 146 4.56 -8.33 10.67
C TYR A 146 5.32 -9.53 10.08
N SER A 147 5.88 -9.40 8.87
CA SER A 147 6.69 -10.46 8.25
C SER A 147 7.93 -10.80 9.06
N ILE A 148 8.65 -9.80 9.56
CA ILE A 148 9.82 -9.99 10.42
C ILE A 148 9.42 -10.67 11.75
N SER A 149 8.34 -10.22 12.39
CA SER A 149 7.86 -10.80 13.64
C SER A 149 7.51 -12.28 13.49
N GLN A 150 6.82 -12.66 12.41
CA GLN A 150 6.50 -14.05 12.12
C GLN A 150 7.74 -14.89 11.77
N TYR A 151 8.72 -14.30 11.09
CA TYR A 151 9.99 -14.98 10.82
C TYR A 151 10.75 -15.32 12.12
N TYR A 152 10.83 -14.38 13.07
CA TYR A 152 11.44 -14.62 14.37
C TYR A 152 10.69 -15.66 15.21
N GLN A 153 9.38 -15.82 15.01
CA GLN A 153 8.57 -16.86 15.65
C GLN A 153 8.74 -18.25 15.00
N GLY A 154 9.60 -18.40 13.99
CA GLY A 154 9.86 -19.69 13.32
C GLY A 154 8.94 -19.98 12.13
N ASN A 155 7.96 -19.12 11.85
CA ASN A 155 6.97 -19.30 10.79
C ASN A 155 7.50 -18.86 9.42
N LYS A 156 8.50 -19.59 8.90
CA LYS A 156 9.18 -19.28 7.62
C LYS A 156 8.27 -19.42 6.38
N HIS A 157 7.11 -20.06 6.52
CA HIS A 157 6.14 -20.23 5.43
C HIS A 157 5.45 -18.93 5.01
N ILE A 158 5.56 -17.85 5.81
CA ILE A 158 4.99 -16.54 5.48
C ILE A 158 5.42 -16.01 4.11
N PHE A 159 6.64 -16.34 3.67
CA PHE A 159 7.16 -15.89 2.37
C PHE A 159 6.68 -16.74 1.19
N LYS A 160 6.12 -17.92 1.44
CA LYS A 160 5.67 -18.84 0.41
C LYS A 160 4.17 -18.69 0.08
N MET A 161 3.41 -17.99 0.92
CA MET A 161 1.97 -17.83 0.77
C MET A 161 1.51 -16.37 0.66
N SER A 162 0.28 -16.18 0.18
CA SER A 162 -0.36 -14.86 0.14
C SER A 162 -0.61 -14.33 1.56
N PHE A 163 -0.29 -13.05 1.75
CA PHE A 163 -0.46 -12.37 3.04
C PHE A 163 -1.93 -12.26 3.48
N SER A 164 -2.86 -12.15 2.52
CA SER A 164 -4.31 -12.00 2.79
C SER A 164 -4.94 -13.24 3.42
N ARG A 165 -4.30 -14.40 3.26
CA ARG A 165 -4.79 -15.72 3.73
C ARG A 165 -3.86 -16.36 4.75
N TYR A 166 -2.80 -15.66 5.16
CA TYR A 166 -1.84 -16.14 6.13
C TYR A 166 -2.50 -16.60 7.44
N ARG A 167 -2.26 -17.86 7.81
CA ARG A 167 -2.60 -18.43 9.12
C ARG A 167 -1.34 -19.04 9.76
N PRO A 168 -0.94 -18.59 10.95
CA PRO A 168 0.25 -19.14 11.63
C PRO A 168 0.03 -20.61 12.04
N ASP A 169 -1.21 -21.01 12.35
CA ASP A 169 -1.54 -22.32 12.94
C ASP A 169 -1.49 -23.52 11.97
N ILE A 170 -1.35 -23.30 10.67
CA ILE A 170 -1.41 -24.39 9.67
C ILE A 170 -0.15 -25.26 9.71
N GLN A 171 1.02 -24.68 10.00
CA GLN A 171 2.29 -25.42 9.92
C GLN A 171 2.48 -26.40 11.09
N THR A 172 1.85 -26.14 12.25
CA THR A 172 1.94 -27.03 13.43
C THR A 172 1.21 -28.35 13.22
N ARG A 173 0.24 -28.41 12.29
CA ARG A 173 -0.57 -29.62 12.07
C ARG A 173 0.05 -30.58 11.06
N GLU A 174 0.71 -30.08 10.02
CA GLU A 174 1.35 -30.95 9.02
C GLU A 174 2.64 -31.60 9.51
N THR A 175 3.44 -30.92 10.34
CA THR A 175 4.62 -31.54 10.98
C THR A 175 4.25 -32.59 12.02
N SER A 176 3.08 -32.49 12.67
CA SER A 176 2.60 -33.55 13.57
C SER A 176 2.16 -34.83 12.85
N PHE A 177 1.78 -34.75 11.57
CA PHE A 177 1.36 -35.92 10.79
C PHE A 177 2.53 -36.70 10.19
N PHE A 178 3.66 -36.03 9.88
CA PHE A 178 4.87 -36.70 9.41
C PHE A 178 5.81 -37.14 10.54
N SER A 179 5.81 -36.46 11.70
CA SER A 179 6.64 -36.84 12.84
C SER A 179 6.22 -38.15 13.53
N GLY A 180 5.01 -38.66 13.27
CA GLY A 180 4.55 -39.95 13.81
C GLY A 180 4.98 -41.16 12.98
N ARG A 181 5.47 -40.96 11.76
CA ARG A 181 5.76 -42.06 10.82
C ARG A 181 7.22 -42.52 10.84
N ASP A 182 8.13 -41.63 11.24
CA ASP A 182 9.56 -41.97 11.38
C ASP A 182 9.88 -42.65 12.72
N SER A 183 9.00 -42.56 13.72
CA SER A 183 9.15 -43.25 15.00
C SER A 183 8.83 -44.75 14.94
N GLU A 184 8.02 -45.21 13.98
CA GLU A 184 7.73 -46.65 13.82
C GLU A 184 8.89 -47.43 13.20
N PHE A 185 9.69 -46.79 12.33
CA PHE A 185 10.84 -47.44 11.68
C PHE A 185 11.98 -47.73 12.66
N LEU A 186 12.18 -46.87 13.68
CA LEU A 186 13.20 -47.07 14.71
C LEU A 186 12.81 -48.15 15.74
N GLN A 187 11.52 -48.28 16.06
CA GLN A 187 11.05 -49.33 16.99
C GLN A 187 11.15 -50.75 16.41
N HIS A 188 11.19 -50.89 15.08
CA HIS A 188 11.29 -52.21 14.46
C HIS A 188 12.72 -52.77 14.45
N PHE A 189 13.74 -51.90 14.49
CA PHE A 189 15.14 -52.32 14.54
C PHE A 189 15.60 -52.76 15.93
N GLU A 190 15.01 -52.23 17.01
CA GLU A 190 15.37 -52.60 18.39
C GLU A 190 14.85 -53.99 18.80
N LYS A 191 13.84 -54.52 18.11
CA LYS A 191 13.30 -55.88 18.37
C LYS A 191 14.05 -57.02 17.63
N LEU A 192 15.10 -56.71 16.88
CA LEU A 192 15.86 -57.68 16.08
C LEU A 192 17.27 -57.96 16.63
N THR A 193 17.59 -57.48 17.83
CA THR A 193 18.79 -57.83 18.62
C THR A 193 18.39 -58.48 19.93
#